data_AF-A0A8C9SDT0-F1
#
_entry.id   AF-A0A8C9SDT0-F1
#
_cell.length_a   1.000
_cell.length_b   1.000
_cell.length_c   1.000
_cell.angle_alpha   90.00
_cell.angle_beta   90.00
_cell.angle_gamma   90.00
#
_symmetry.space_group_name_H-M   'P 1'
#
loop_
_entity.id
_entity.type
_entity.pdbx_description
1 polymer ?
#
loop_
_entity_poly.entity_id
_entity_poly.type
_entity_poly.pdbx_seq_one_letter_code
_entity_poly.pdbx_strand_id
1 'polypeptide(L)'
;MEERTTEVVFKKETVGKLLSLFFKDEKTKVSGDAVILMAEMLKIFVEEAARRSQKQAAAEDCDVVDIEHFEKILPQLYNSNFKISSTLLSHFLPVPNI
;
A
#
# COMPACT_ATOMS: atom_id res chain seq x y z
N MET A 1 -25.78 -16.70 -0.41
CA MET A 1 -25.72 -15.50 -1.27
C MET A 1 -24.24 -15.34 -1.60
N GLU A 2 -23.86 -15.72 -2.81
CA GLU A 2 -22.46 -15.72 -3.24
C GLU A 2 -22.08 -14.27 -3.53
N GLU A 3 -21.43 -13.61 -2.58
CA GLU A 3 -20.80 -12.32 -2.83
C GLU A 3 -19.75 -12.55 -3.91
N ARG A 4 -20.07 -12.16 -5.13
CA ARG A 4 -19.06 -11.92 -6.15
C ARG A 4 -18.14 -10.84 -5.57
N THR A 5 -17.01 -11.24 -5.02
CA THR A 5 -15.91 -10.35 -4.70
C THR A 5 -15.44 -9.75 -6.02
N THR A 6 -16.07 -8.65 -6.43
CA THR A 6 -15.55 -7.81 -7.49
C THR A 6 -14.19 -7.36 -7.01
N GLU A 7 -13.14 -7.94 -7.56
CA GLU A 7 -11.78 -7.62 -7.16
C GLU A 7 -11.56 -6.14 -7.48
N VAL A 8 -11.53 -5.31 -6.43
CA VAL A 8 -11.28 -3.89 -6.58
C VAL A 8 -9.80 -3.75 -6.89
N VAL A 9 -9.48 -3.37 -8.13
CA VAL A 9 -8.11 -3.22 -8.63
C VAL A 9 -7.97 -1.86 -9.29
N PHE A 10 -6.83 -1.20 -9.07
CA PHE A 10 -6.48 0.02 -9.78
C PHE A 10 -6.25 -0.28 -11.27
N LYS A 11 -6.86 0.51 -12.16
CA LYS A 11 -6.63 0.37 -13.60
C LYS A 11 -5.15 0.58 -13.90
N LYS A 12 -4.54 -0.38 -14.61
CA LYS A 12 -3.14 -0.35 -15.04
C LYS A 12 -2.77 0.99 -15.69
N GLU A 13 -3.62 1.51 -16.56
CA GLU A 13 -3.37 2.80 -17.24
C GLU A 13 -3.27 3.98 -16.26
N THR A 14 -4.09 3.98 -15.20
CA THR A 14 -4.06 5.02 -14.16
C THR A 14 -2.77 4.95 -13.37
N VAL A 15 -2.36 3.75 -12.96
CA VAL A 15 -1.12 3.54 -12.20
C VAL A 15 0.09 3.89 -13.06
N GLY A 16 0.11 3.49 -14.33
CA GLY A 16 1.17 3.85 -15.27
C GLY A 16 1.33 5.35 -15.42
N LYS A 17 0.22 6.08 -15.66
CA LYS A 17 0.22 7.55 -15.74
C LYS A 17 0.68 8.19 -14.42
N LEU A 18 0.17 7.69 -13.29
CA LEU A 18 0.55 8.18 -11.96
C LEU A 18 2.06 8.08 -11.75
N LEU A 19 2.68 6.93 -12.07
CA LEU A 19 4.12 6.74 -11.95
C LEU A 19 4.89 7.70 -12.86
N SER A 20 4.45 7.85 -14.12
CA SER A 20 5.09 8.76 -15.08
C SER A 20 5.06 10.22 -14.66
N LEU A 21 4.04 10.67 -13.91
CA LEU A 21 3.97 12.04 -13.38
C LEU A 21 5.10 12.38 -12.40
N PHE A 22 5.69 11.38 -11.74
CA PHE A 22 6.72 11.59 -10.71
C PHE A 22 8.13 11.18 -11.17
N PHE A 23 8.29 10.71 -12.42
CA PHE A 23 9.63 10.43 -12.96
C PHE A 23 10.39 11.74 -13.23
N LYS A 24 11.63 11.82 -12.74
CA LYS A 24 12.50 12.97 -12.96
C LYS A 24 13.09 13.03 -14.38
N ASP A 25 13.16 11.88 -15.04
CA ASP A 25 13.66 11.74 -16.41
C ASP A 25 12.55 11.18 -17.31
N GLU A 26 12.21 11.91 -18.37
CA GLU A 26 11.20 11.53 -19.37
C GLU A 26 11.52 10.22 -20.10
N LYS A 27 12.78 9.79 -20.11
CA LYS A 27 13.19 8.50 -20.69
C LYS A 27 12.88 7.31 -19.79
N THR A 28 12.50 7.55 -18.54
CA THR A 28 12.15 6.48 -17.59
C THR A 28 10.92 5.74 -18.07
N LYS A 29 11.07 4.43 -18.29
CA LYS A 29 9.99 3.53 -18.68
C LYS A 29 9.78 2.49 -17.61
N VAL A 30 8.52 2.12 -17.39
CA VAL A 30 8.12 1.05 -16.48
C VAL A 30 7.49 -0.06 -17.33
N SER A 31 7.88 -1.31 -17.07
CA SER A 31 7.35 -2.47 -17.79
C SER A 31 5.88 -2.71 -17.45
N GLY A 32 5.15 -3.36 -18.36
CA GLY A 32 3.74 -3.66 -18.15
C GLY A 32 3.47 -4.47 -16.87
N ASP A 33 4.35 -5.41 -16.54
CA ASP A 33 4.24 -6.25 -15.34
C ASP A 33 4.56 -5.46 -14.06
N ALA A 34 5.54 -4.55 -14.13
CA ALA A 34 5.82 -3.65 -13.02
C ALA A 34 4.62 -2.73 -12.72
N VAL A 35 3.89 -2.24 -13.72
CA VAL A 35 2.66 -1.47 -13.47
C VAL A 35 1.60 -2.29 -12.74
N ILE A 36 1.45 -3.57 -13.10
CA ILE A 36 0.48 -4.47 -12.45
C ILE A 36 0.85 -4.68 -10.99
N LEU A 37 2.13 -4.97 -10.72
CA LEU A 37 2.63 -5.11 -9.36
C LEU A 37 2.45 -3.82 -8.54
N MET A 38 2.67 -2.66 -9.15
CA MET A 38 2.43 -1.37 -8.49
C MET A 38 0.95 -1.12 -8.22
N ALA A 39 0.04 -1.61 -9.08
CA ALA A 39 -1.40 -1.53 -8.86
C ALA A 39 -1.83 -2.36 -7.64
N GLU A 40 -1.28 -3.57 -7.50
CA GLU A 40 -1.50 -4.41 -6.31
C GLU A 40 -0.90 -3.78 -5.05
N MET A 41 0.30 -3.21 -5.14
CA MET A 41 0.93 -2.54 -4.00
C MET A 41 0.12 -1.33 -3.53
N LEU A 42 -0.40 -0.52 -4.45
CA LEU A 42 -1.30 0.59 -4.13
C LEU A 42 -2.60 0.11 -3.47
N LYS A 43 -3.16 -1.01 -3.91
CA LYS A 43 -4.35 -1.62 -3.30
C LYS A 43 -4.08 -1.99 -1.84
N ILE A 44 -3.00 -2.74 -1.60
CA ILE A 44 -2.61 -3.14 -0.24
C ILE A 44 -2.35 -1.92 0.65
N PHE A 45 -1.73 -0.88 0.09
CA PHE A 45 -1.48 0.37 0.82
C PHE A 45 -2.79 1.04 1.28
N VAL A 46 -3.78 1.16 0.40
CA VAL A 46 -5.09 1.76 0.73
C VAL A 46 -5.88 0.89 1.70
N GLU A 47 -5.87 -0.43 1.53
CA GLU A 47 -6.54 -1.36 2.45
C GLU A 47 -5.94 -1.29 3.86
N GLU A 48 -4.61 -1.24 3.98
CA GLU A 48 -3.95 -1.13 5.28
C GLU A 48 -4.21 0.23 5.94
N ALA A 49 -4.24 1.30 5.15
CA ALA A 49 -4.61 2.63 5.60
C ALA A 49 -6.05 2.66 6.17
N ALA A 50 -7.01 2.09 5.45
CA ALA A 50 -8.39 1.98 5.89
C ALA A 50 -8.51 1.13 7.17
N ARG A 51 -7.86 -0.04 7.21
CA ARG A 51 -7.91 -0.94 8.37
C ARG A 51 -7.31 -0.31 9.63
N ARG A 52 -6.20 0.43 9.49
CA ARG A 52 -5.59 1.13 10.64
C ARG A 52 -6.47 2.27 11.13
N SER A 53 -7.09 3.02 10.23
CA SER A 53 -8.00 4.10 10.59
C SER A 53 -9.24 3.58 11.30
N GLN A 54 -9.80 2.46 10.82
CA GLN A 54 -10.87 1.75 11.51
C GLN A 54 -10.46 1.30 12.91
N LYS A 55 -9.26 0.71 13.06
CA LYS A 55 -8.74 0.31 14.38
C LYS A 55 -8.55 1.50 15.32
N GLN A 56 -8.13 2.65 14.80
CA GLN A 56 -7.97 3.86 15.59
C GLN A 56 -9.32 4.41 16.06
N ALA A 57 -10.33 4.46 15.17
CA ALA A 57 -11.69 4.85 15.54
C ALA A 57 -12.29 3.90 16.60
N ALA A 58 -12.15 2.58 16.40
CA ALA A 58 -12.62 1.59 17.36
C ALA A 58 -11.90 1.69 18.73
N ALA A 59 -10.63 2.09 18.76
CA ALA A 59 -9.89 2.31 20.00
C ALA A 59 -10.36 3.57 20.76
N GLU A 60 -11.02 4.50 20.06
CA GLU A 60 -11.61 5.72 20.60
C GLU A 60 -13.13 5.59 20.82
N ASP A 61 -13.66 4.36 20.70
CA ASP A 61 -15.10 4.04 20.84
C ASP A 61 -15.99 4.79 19.84
N CYS A 62 -15.43 5.06 18.65
CA CYS A 62 -16.11 5.70 17.52
C CYS A 62 -16.55 4.67 16.47
N ASP A 63 -17.82 4.70 16.08
CA ASP A 63 -18.38 3.83 15.03
C ASP A 63 -18.01 4.25 13.59
N VAL A 64 -17.53 5.50 13.42
CA VAL A 64 -17.21 6.08 12.11
C VAL A 64 -15.76 6.58 12.10
N VAL A 65 -15.08 6.35 10.98
CA VAL A 65 -13.71 6.85 10.77
C VAL A 65 -13.76 8.31 10.34
N ASP A 66 -13.49 9.21 11.27
CA ASP A 66 -13.16 10.61 10.97
C ASP A 66 -11.69 10.83 10.57
N ILE A 67 -11.43 12.01 9.97
CA ILE A 67 -10.11 12.41 9.48
C ILE A 67 -9.02 12.40 10.57
N GLU A 68 -9.38 12.73 11.80
CA GLU A 68 -8.46 12.75 12.95
C GLU A 68 -7.87 11.35 13.23
N HIS A 69 -8.67 10.29 13.06
CA HIS A 69 -8.21 8.91 13.20
C HIS A 69 -7.19 8.55 12.11
N PHE A 70 -7.41 9.03 10.89
CA PHE A 70 -6.48 8.84 9.78
C PHE A 70 -5.15 9.58 10.03
N GLU A 71 -5.21 10.82 10.48
CA GLU A 71 -4.02 11.63 10.80
C GLU A 71 -3.16 10.98 11.89
N LYS A 72 -3.78 10.42 12.93
CA LYS A 72 -3.09 9.68 13.99
C LYS A 72 -2.35 8.45 13.47
N ILE A 73 -2.86 7.80 12.42
CA ILE A 73 -2.20 6.62 11.83
C ILE A 73 -1.20 6.97 10.73
N LEU A 74 -1.13 8.20 10.24
CA LEU A 74 -0.18 8.59 9.18
C LEU A 74 1.29 8.33 9.55
N PRO A 75 1.78 8.66 10.77
CA PRO A 75 3.17 8.41 11.12
C PRO A 75 3.52 6.92 11.03
N GLN A 76 2.64 6.05 11.54
CA GLN A 76 2.83 4.61 11.44
C GLN A 76 2.60 4.08 10.03
N LEU A 77 1.70 4.66 9.23
CA LEU A 77 1.44 4.21 7.86
C LEU A 77 2.64 4.47 6.95
N TYR A 78 3.26 5.64 7.09
CA TYR A 78 4.45 6.02 6.31
C TYR A 78 5.74 5.34 6.81
N ASN A 79 5.90 5.20 8.15
CA ASN A 79 7.09 4.56 8.73
C ASN A 79 6.96 3.04 8.84
N SER A 80 5.75 2.49 8.65
CA SER A 80 5.61 1.08 8.33
C SER A 80 6.19 0.87 6.95
N ASN A 81 7.51 0.65 6.93
CA ASN A 81 8.09 -0.34 6.05
C ASN A 81 7.04 -1.45 5.94
N PHE A 82 6.44 -1.53 4.76
CA PHE A 82 5.50 -2.58 4.37
C PHE A 82 5.95 -3.83 5.13
N LYS A 83 5.12 -4.34 6.06
CA LYS A 83 5.43 -5.59 6.78
C LYS A 83 5.38 -6.73 5.75
N ILE A 84 6.24 -6.69 4.74
CA ILE A 84 6.83 -7.88 4.16
C ILE A 84 7.36 -8.58 5.39
N SER A 85 6.70 -9.67 5.77
CA SER A 85 7.02 -10.45 6.96
C SER A 85 8.53 -10.48 7.12
N SER A 86 9.06 -10.21 8.32
CA SER A 86 10.50 -10.27 8.58
C SER A 86 11.13 -11.60 8.12
N THR A 87 10.30 -12.63 7.92
CA THR A 87 10.60 -13.92 7.29
C THR A 87 11.03 -13.87 5.81
N LEU A 88 10.52 -12.91 5.03
CA LEU A 88 10.85 -12.75 3.59
C LEU A 88 12.08 -11.87 3.38
N LEU A 89 12.31 -10.90 4.28
CA LEU A 89 13.51 -10.04 4.27
C LEU A 89 14.80 -10.81 4.62
N SER A 90 14.71 -11.84 5.48
CA SER A 90 15.86 -12.69 5.80
C SER A 90 16.31 -13.62 4.66
N HIS A 91 15.46 -13.83 3.64
CA HIS A 91 15.82 -14.61 2.45
C HIS A 91 16.47 -13.78 1.33
N PHE A 92 16.28 -12.45 1.33
CA PHE A 92 16.73 -11.57 0.24
C PHE A 92 17.93 -10.68 0.59
N LEU A 93 18.34 -10.65 1.86
CA LEU A 93 19.57 -9.96 2.28
C LEU A 93 20.62 -11.00 2.68
N PRO A 94 21.75 -11.11 1.95
CA PRO A 94 22.86 -11.92 2.42
C PRO A 94 23.35 -11.32 3.75
N VAL A 95 23.25 -12.10 4.82
CA VAL A 95 23.77 -11.75 6.14
C VAL A 95 25.29 -11.53 5.98
N PRO A 96 25.84 -10.35 6.34
CA PRO A 96 27.28 -10.18 6.34
C PRO A 96 27.86 -11.10 7.42
N ASN A 97 28.75 -11.98 6.97
CA ASN A 97 29.50 -12.92 7.78
C ASN A 97 30.40 -12.12 8.73
N ILE A 98 30.17 -12.21 10.03
CA ILE A 98 31.12 -11.86 11.09
C ILE A 98 31.37 -13.12 11.91
#